data_AF-A0A6G2D923-F1
#
_entry.id   AF-A0A6G2D923-F1
#
_cell.length_a   1.000
_cell.length_b   1.000
_cell.length_c   1.000
_cell.angle_alpha   90.00
_cell.angle_beta   90.00
_cell.angle_gamma   90.00
#
_symmetry.space_group_name_H-M   'P 1'
#
loop_
_entity.id
_entity.type
_entity.pdbx_description
1 polymer ?
#
loop_
_entity_poly.entity_id
_entity_poly.type
_entity_poly.pdbx_seq_one_letter_code
_entity_poly.pdbx_strand_id
1 'polypeptide(L)' 'VFAIFFSIAGQFGDLLESSIKRHFGVKDSGKFIPGHGGVLDRFDSMLLVFPIMHLFGLF' A
#
# COMPACT_ATOMS: atom_id res chain seq x y z
N VAL A 1 15.84 13.01 -4.55
CA VAL A 1 15.07 12.67 -5.78
C VAL A 1 14.27 11.40 -5.58
N PHE A 2 14.89 10.23 -5.32
CA PHE A 2 14.20 8.96 -5.07
C PHE A 2 13.09 9.03 -4.01
N ALA A 3 13.34 9.71 -2.88
CA ALA A 3 12.34 9.90 -1.84
C ALA A 3 11.04 10.55 -2.35
N ILE A 4 11.12 11.50 -3.28
CA ILE A 4 9.92 12.16 -3.85
C ILE A 4 9.09 11.13 -4.63
N PHE A 5 9.75 10.34 -5.49
CA PHE A 5 9.08 9.31 -6.28
C PHE A 5 8.44 8.23 -5.39
N PHE A 6 9.16 7.74 -4.38
CA PHE A 6 8.63 6.70 -3.49
C PHE A 6 7.54 7.21 -2.55
N SER A 7 7.61 8.46 -2.09
CA SER A 7 6.52 9.06 -1.30
C SER A 7 5.24 9.19 -2.12
N ILE A 8 5.34 9.62 -3.39
CA ILE A 8 4.18 9.70 -4.28
C ILE A 8 3.62 8.29 -4.54
N ALA A 9 4.48 7.33 -4.87
CA ALA A 9 4.09 5.94 -5.08
C ALA A 9 3.40 5.32 -3.87
N GLY A 10 3.91 5.55 -2.66
CA GLY A 10 3.34 5.05 -1.42
C GLY A 10 1.93 5.59 -1.19
N GLN A 11 1.73 6.89 -1.41
CA GLN A 11 0.40 7.49 -1.30
C GLN A 11 -0.59 6.91 -2.32
N PHE A 12 -0.15 6.61 -3.54
CA PHE A 12 -0.98 5.90 -4.52
C PHE A 12 -1.31 4.47 -4.10
N GLY A 13 -0.38 3.75 -3.47
CA GLY A 13 -0.62 2.41 -2.91
C GLY A 13 -1.73 2.39 -1.87
N ASP A 14 -1.64 3.28 -0.88
CA ASP A 14 -2.65 3.46 0.17
C ASP A 14 -4.05 3.80 -0.41
N LEU A 15 -4.10 4.72 -1.38
CA LEU A 15 -5.36 5.10 -2.03
C LEU A 15 -5.95 3.98 -2.89
N LEU A 16 -5.11 3.21 -3.58
CA LEU A 16 -5.54 2.09 -4.41
C LEU A 16 -6.16 0.99 -3.53
N GLU A 17 -5.50 0.63 -2.43
CA GLU A 17 -6.00 -0.36 -1.48
C GLU A 17 -7.29 0.13 -0.80
N SER A 18 -7.35 1.41 -0.41
CA SER A 18 -8.56 2.03 0.09
C SER A 18 -9.71 1.97 -0.92
N SER A 19 -9.46 2.24 -2.21
CA SER A 19 -10.48 2.13 -3.26
C SER A 19 -11.01 0.71 -3.40
N ILE A 20 -10.12 -0.29 -3.40
CA ILE A 20 -10.49 -1.71 -3.44
C ILE A 20 -11.37 -2.07 -2.24
N LYS A 21 -11.00 -1.66 -1.03
CA LYS A 21 -11.81 -1.90 0.17
C LYS A 21 -13.22 -1.32 0.05
N ARG A 22 -13.35 -0.09 -0.50
CA ARG A 22 -14.68 0.52 -0.73
C ARG A 22 -15.46 -0.19 -1.83
N HIS A 23 -14.81 -0.69 -2.87
CA HIS A 23 -15.47 -1.51 -3.87
C HIS A 23 -16.11 -2.77 -3.26
N PHE A 24 -15.44 -3.39 -2.29
CA PHE A 24 -15.96 -4.56 -1.57
C PHE A 24 -16.81 -4.21 -0.33
N GLY A 25 -17.09 -2.93 -0.07
CA GLY A 25 -17.90 -2.49 1.06
C GLY A 25 -17.26 -2.71 2.45
N VAL A 26 -15.95 -2.94 2.50
CA VAL A 26 -15.20 -3.17 3.75
C VAL A 26 -14.36 -1.96 4.13
N LYS A 27 -13.97 -1.88 5.41
CA LYS A 27 -13.06 -0.84 5.92
C LYS A 27 -11.64 -1.33 6.10
N ASP A 28 -11.50 -2.55 6.61
CA ASP A 28 -10.22 -3.22 6.85
C ASP A 28 -10.12 -4.40 5.89
N SER A 29 -8.92 -4.67 5.39
CA SER A 29 -8.66 -5.81 4.48
C SER A 29 -8.86 -7.18 5.14
N GLY A 30 -8.89 -7.23 6.48
CA GLY A 30 -9.09 -8.43 7.27
C GLY A 30 -9.04 -8.16 8.77
N LYS A 31 -8.96 -9.23 9.56
CA LYS A 31 -8.90 -9.17 11.04
C LYS A 31 -7.70 -9.95 11.60
N PHE A 32 -6.62 -10.03 10.84
CA PHE A 32 -5.47 -10.85 11.18
C PHE A 32 -4.77 -10.36 12.47
N ILE A 33 -4.68 -9.05 12.65
CA ILE A 33 -4.07 -8.46 13.86
C ILE A 33 -5.20 -7.94 14.76
N PRO A 34 -5.37 -8.51 15.97
CA PRO A 34 -6.38 -8.07 16.91
C PRO A 34 -6.30 -6.55 17.16
N GLY A 35 -7.38 -5.83 16.87
CA GLY A 35 -7.47 -4.38 17.04
C GLY A 35 -6.70 -3.52 16.02
N HIS A 36 -6.04 -4.13 15.02
CA HIS A 36 -5.16 -3.41 14.08
C HIS A 36 -5.50 -3.61 12.60
N GLY A 37 -6.52 -4.40 12.29
CA GLY A 37 -6.99 -4.65 10.93
C GLY A 37 -6.32 -5.85 10.26
N GLY A 38 -6.26 -5.83 8.93
CA GLY A 38 -5.65 -6.88 8.13
C GLY A 38 -4.18 -6.63 7.85
N VAL A 39 -3.53 -7.65 7.31
CA VAL A 39 -2.11 -7.57 6.92
C VAL A 39 -1.94 -6.62 5.75
N LEU A 40 -2.89 -6.59 4.80
CA LEU A 40 -2.79 -5.77 3.60
C LEU A 40 -2.80 -4.27 3.93
N ASP A 41 -3.55 -3.86 4.96
CA ASP A 41 -3.58 -2.48 5.49
C ASP A 41 -2.22 -2.00 6.06
N ARG A 42 -1.21 -2.88 6.10
CA ARG A 42 0.16 -2.55 6.56
C ARG A 42 1.16 -2.48 5.43
N PHE A 43 0.82 -3.04 4.28
CA PHE A 43 1.70 -3.14 3.12
C PHE A 43 1.17 -2.40 1.90
N ASP A 44 -0.03 -1.80 1.96
CA ASP A 44 -0.67 -1.07 0.86
C ASP A 44 0.27 -0.12 0.09
N SER A 45 1.02 0.70 0.81
CA SER A 45 1.96 1.66 0.27
C SER A 45 3.20 0.97 -0.31
N MET A 46 3.67 -0.10 0.36
CA MET A 46 4.86 -0.86 -0.05
C MET A 46 4.62 -1.64 -1.34
N LEU A 47 3.38 -2.08 -1.60
CA LEU A 47 3.02 -2.84 -2.80
C LEU A 47 3.30 -2.07 -4.09
N LEU A 48 3.16 -0.74 -4.09
CA LEU A 48 3.52 0.10 -5.22
C LEU A 48 4.98 0.59 -5.16
N VAL A 49 5.49 0.88 -3.95
CA VAL A 49 6.86 1.38 -3.79
C VAL A 49 7.91 0.34 -4.20
N PHE A 50 7.77 -0.94 -3.83
CA PHE A 50 8.76 -1.96 -4.15
C PHE A 50 8.99 -2.20 -5.65
N PRO A 51 7.97 -2.42 -6.49
CA PRO A 51 8.19 -2.58 -7.92
C PRO A 51 8.79 -1.31 -8.55
N ILE A 52 8.41 -0.12 -8.07
CA ILE A 52 9.00 1.14 -8.56
C ILE A 52 10.48 1.23 -8.18
N MET A 53 10.85 0.89 -6.95
CA MET A 53 12.25 0.84 -6.52
C MET A 53 13.09 -0.15 -7.35
N HIS A 54 12.53 -1.31 -7.73
CA HIS A 54 13.20 -2.27 -8.62
C HIS A 54 13.45 -1.68 -10.01
N LEU A 55 12.48 -0.94 -10.57
CA LEU A 55 12.64 -0.26 -11.86
C LEU A 55 13.72 0.84 -11.82
N PHE A 56 13.96 1.43 -10.64
CA PHE A 56 15.07 2.35 -10.41
C PHE A 56 16.42 1.64 -10.15
N GLY A 57 16.46 0.30 -10.14
CA GLY A 57 17.67 -0.50 -9.97
C GLY A 57 18.22 -0.51 -8.53
N LEU A 58 17.38 -0.26 -7.53
CA LEU A 58 17.79 -0.25 -6.11
C LEU A 58 17.89 -1.65 -5.49
N PHE A 59 17.43 -2.68 -6.20
CA PHE A 59 17.57 -4.09 -5.87
C PHE A 59 17.30 -4.94 -7.12
#